data_AF-A0A9X8VJQ7-F1
#
_entry.id   AF-A0A9X8VJQ7-F1
#
_cell.length_a   1.000
_cell.length_b   1.000
_cell.length_c   1.000
_cell.angle_alpha   90.00
_cell.angle_beta   90.00
_cell.angle_gamma   90.00
#
_symmetry.space_group_name_H-M   'P 1'
#
loop_
_entity.id
_entity.type
_entity.pdbx_description
1 polymer ?
#
loop_
_entity_poly.entity_id
_entity_poly.type
_entity_poly.pdbx_seq_one_letter_code
_entity_poly.pdbx_strand_id
1 'polypeptide(L)'
;MSHTHALHLVKKRDAIFLWVLLGWLAFALLPSWSLDYGLLESTGDEILAAYGWSHRNISWLWCLLPSLLLLRPYAAAGGERRRRHAFDAGWALLCMAFIVVSATVAGRGLGYATLVQLTALGAIMTLALTRLEWLGGDRFVIGALVTIVALIGVFIVWPSIAIFIPMFTDQTGAFAPLAFMNV
;
A
#
# COMPACT_ATOMS: atom_id res chain seq x y z
N MET A 1 -39.87 33.95 15.82
CA MET A 1 -39.97 32.48 15.85
C MET A 1 -38.72 31.93 15.16
N SER A 2 -37.82 31.35 15.94
CA SER A 2 -36.52 30.85 15.51
C SER A 2 -36.65 29.46 14.90
N HIS A 3 -36.42 29.35 13.59
CA HIS A 3 -36.28 28.06 12.92
C HIS A 3 -34.93 27.46 13.28
N THR A 4 -34.92 26.62 14.33
CA THR A 4 -33.79 25.74 14.63
C THR A 4 -33.72 24.68 13.53
N HIS A 5 -32.92 24.93 12.51
CA HIS A 5 -32.51 23.91 11.55
C HIS A 5 -31.71 22.85 12.32
N ALA A 6 -32.39 21.76 12.69
CA ALA A 6 -31.73 20.55 13.15
C ALA A 6 -30.85 20.04 12.00
N LEU A 7 -29.56 20.36 12.05
CA LEU A 7 -28.56 19.79 11.17
C LEU A 7 -28.61 18.27 11.38
N HIS A 8 -29.18 17.58 10.39
CA HIS A 8 -29.07 16.15 10.24
C HIS A 8 -27.56 15.83 10.20
N LEU A 9 -26.99 15.44 11.34
CA LEU A 9 -25.63 14.95 11.47
C LEU A 9 -25.55 13.67 10.65
N VAL A 10 -25.34 13.82 9.34
CA VAL A 10 -24.98 12.73 8.46
C VAL A 10 -23.77 12.07 9.11
N LYS A 11 -23.98 10.83 9.60
CA LYS A 11 -22.94 9.97 10.14
C LYS A 11 -21.84 9.88 9.11
N LYS A 12 -20.83 10.75 9.24
CA LYS A 12 -19.80 10.97 8.23
C LYS A 12 -19.00 9.67 8.15
N ARG A 13 -19.26 8.87 7.09
CA ARG A 13 -18.52 7.62 6.87
C ARG A 13 -17.04 7.96 6.90
N ASP A 14 -16.28 7.22 7.71
CA ASP A 14 -14.84 7.44 7.82
C ASP A 14 -14.23 7.39 6.42
N ALA A 15 -13.45 8.41 6.05
CA ALA A 15 -12.84 8.49 4.72
C ALA A 15 -11.94 7.26 4.42
N ILE A 16 -11.44 6.59 5.47
CA ILE A 16 -10.73 5.30 5.37
C ILE A 16 -11.57 4.26 4.62
N PHE A 17 -12.89 4.20 4.85
CA PHE A 17 -13.77 3.27 4.16
C PHE A 17 -13.79 3.52 2.65
N LEU A 18 -13.82 4.78 2.23
CA LEU A 18 -13.80 5.14 0.81
C LEU A 18 -12.47 4.76 0.15
N TRP A 19 -11.34 4.97 0.85
CA TRP A 19 -10.03 4.60 0.34
C TRP A 19 -9.83 3.09 0.25
N VAL A 20 -10.30 2.32 1.23
CA VAL A 20 -10.26 0.85 1.16
C VAL A 20 -11.17 0.35 0.03
N LEU A 21 -12.37 0.91 -0.13
CA LEU A 21 -13.27 0.57 -1.23
C LEU A 21 -12.65 0.90 -2.59
N LEU A 22 -11.94 2.03 -2.71
CA LEU A 22 -11.18 2.37 -3.91
C LEU A 22 -10.09 1.32 -4.21
N GLY A 23 -9.41 0.81 -3.18
CA GLY A 23 -8.44 -0.29 -3.32
C GLY A 23 -9.07 -1.60 -3.80
N TRP A 24 -10.27 -1.94 -3.33
CA TRP A 24 -11.06 -3.07 -3.83
C TRP A 24 -11.50 -2.88 -5.27
N LEU A 25 -11.96 -1.69 -5.61
CA LEU A 25 -12.38 -1.35 -6.97
C LEU A 25 -11.21 -1.42 -7.94
N ALA A 26 -10.03 -0.95 -7.53
CA ALA A 26 -8.80 -1.10 -8.30
C ALA A 26 -8.42 -2.57 -8.51
N PHE A 27 -8.52 -3.40 -7.47
CA PHE A 27 -8.26 -4.84 -7.58
C PHE A 27 -9.22 -5.55 -8.53
N ALA A 28 -10.48 -5.11 -8.58
CA ALA A 28 -11.50 -5.68 -9.45
C ALA A 28 -11.37 -5.23 -10.92
N LEU A 29 -11.05 -3.96 -11.16
CA LEU A 29 -11.09 -3.33 -12.49
C LEU A 29 -9.74 -3.23 -13.21
N LEU A 30 -8.61 -3.43 -12.51
CA LEU A 30 -7.29 -3.32 -13.09
C LEU A 30 -6.45 -4.58 -12.86
N PRO A 31 -5.52 -4.91 -13.79
CA PRO A 31 -4.59 -6.01 -13.60
C PRO A 31 -3.68 -5.70 -12.39
N SER A 32 -3.53 -6.71 -11.52
CA SER A 32 -2.74 -6.60 -10.29
C SER A 32 -1.28 -6.96 -10.52
N TRP A 33 -1.02 -7.80 -11.52
CA TRP A 33 0.32 -8.15 -11.99
C TRP A 33 0.71 -7.32 -13.21
N SER A 34 2.01 -7.16 -13.45
CA SER A 34 2.52 -6.56 -14.68
C SER A 34 2.16 -7.42 -15.89
N LEU A 35 1.86 -6.77 -17.00
CA LEU A 35 1.69 -7.39 -18.31
C LEU A 35 3.02 -7.36 -19.06
N ASP A 36 3.39 -8.45 -19.73
CA ASP A 36 4.67 -8.53 -20.42
C ASP A 36 4.65 -7.70 -21.72
N TYR A 37 3.50 -7.63 -22.39
CA TYR A 37 3.29 -6.91 -23.65
C TYR A 37 2.42 -5.64 -23.51
N GLY A 38 2.05 -5.25 -22.28
CA GLY A 38 1.20 -4.08 -22.03
C GLY A 38 -0.27 -4.28 -22.44
N LEU A 39 -1.13 -3.27 -22.25
CA LEU A 39 -2.59 -3.42 -22.38
C LEU A 39 -3.10 -3.59 -23.82
N LEU A 40 -2.34 -3.10 -24.81
CA LEU A 40 -2.79 -3.03 -26.21
C LEU A 40 -2.28 -4.19 -27.06
N GLU A 41 -1.16 -4.80 -26.68
CA GLU A 41 -0.52 -5.88 -27.44
C GLU A 41 -0.67 -7.24 -26.75
N SER A 42 -1.14 -7.26 -25.50
CA SER A 42 -1.40 -8.49 -24.74
C SER A 42 -2.68 -9.18 -25.20
N THR A 43 -2.66 -10.51 -25.21
CA THR A 43 -3.84 -11.33 -25.53
C THR A 43 -4.89 -11.26 -24.43
N GLY A 44 -6.17 -11.47 -24.78
CA GLY A 44 -7.27 -11.42 -23.80
C GLY A 44 -7.07 -12.39 -22.63
N ASP A 45 -6.50 -13.57 -22.89
CA ASP A 45 -6.20 -14.57 -21.85
C ASP A 45 -5.07 -14.12 -20.91
N GLU A 46 -4.05 -13.45 -21.45
CA GLU A 46 -2.94 -12.89 -20.64
C GLU A 46 -3.43 -11.72 -19.78
N ILE A 47 -4.29 -10.85 -20.31
CA ILE A 47 -4.94 -9.78 -19.54
C ILE A 47 -5.75 -10.37 -18.39
N LEU A 48 -6.57 -11.39 -18.67
CA LEU A 48 -7.35 -12.10 -17.65
C LEU A 48 -6.44 -12.78 -16.61
N ALA A 49 -5.34 -13.40 -17.02
CA ALA A 49 -4.38 -14.02 -16.11
C ALA A 49 -3.66 -12.99 -15.22
N ALA A 50 -3.48 -11.75 -15.69
CA ALA A 50 -2.87 -10.65 -14.93
C ALA A 50 -3.80 -10.06 -13.84
N TYR A 51 -5.12 -10.31 -13.92
CA TYR A 51 -6.03 -9.92 -12.85
C TYR A 51 -5.75 -10.68 -11.56
N GLY A 52 -5.74 -9.95 -10.44
CA GLY A 52 -5.46 -10.54 -9.13
C GLY A 52 -6.50 -11.60 -8.71
N TRP A 53 -7.73 -11.50 -9.21
CA TRP A 53 -8.83 -12.40 -8.88
C TRP A 53 -8.98 -13.62 -9.80
N SER A 54 -8.30 -13.69 -10.95
CA SER A 54 -8.45 -14.80 -11.90
C SER A 54 -7.86 -16.11 -11.39
N HIS A 55 -6.78 -16.02 -10.61
CA HIS A 55 -6.17 -17.14 -9.92
C HIS A 55 -6.04 -16.87 -8.42
N ARG A 56 -5.97 -17.95 -7.64
CA ARG A 56 -5.68 -17.86 -6.21
C ARG A 56 -4.20 -17.52 -6.02
N ASN A 57 -3.90 -16.25 -5.74
CA ASN A 57 -2.55 -15.70 -5.64
C ASN A 57 -2.36 -14.85 -4.37
N ILE A 58 -1.14 -14.34 -4.18
CA ILE A 58 -0.80 -13.45 -3.05
C ILE A 58 -1.52 -12.09 -3.13
N SER A 59 -1.96 -11.66 -4.33
CA SER A 59 -2.60 -10.35 -4.54
C SER A 59 -3.93 -10.21 -3.82
N TRP A 60 -4.60 -11.32 -3.49
CA TRP A 60 -5.74 -11.30 -2.58
C TRP A 60 -5.38 -10.69 -1.21
N LEU A 61 -4.19 -10.98 -0.68
CA LEU A 61 -3.73 -10.42 0.59
C LEU A 61 -3.47 -8.92 0.49
N TRP A 62 -3.11 -8.41 -0.70
CA TRP A 62 -2.92 -6.97 -0.92
C TRP A 62 -4.21 -6.19 -0.73
N CYS A 63 -5.37 -6.81 -0.97
CA CYS A 63 -6.67 -6.21 -0.77
C CYS A 63 -7.30 -6.56 0.60
N LEU A 64 -7.07 -7.77 1.09
CA LEU A 64 -7.57 -8.23 2.39
C LEU A 64 -6.85 -7.59 3.58
N LEU A 65 -5.53 -7.38 3.52
CA LEU A 65 -4.79 -6.78 4.64
C LEU A 65 -5.21 -5.33 4.94
N PRO A 66 -5.43 -4.45 3.93
CA PRO A 66 -6.01 -3.14 4.18
C PRO A 66 -7.44 -3.19 4.72
N SER A 67 -8.23 -4.23 4.38
CA SER A 67 -9.61 -4.34 4.85
C SER A 67 -9.73 -4.65 6.35
N LEU A 68 -8.68 -5.17 6.98
CA LEU A 68 -8.59 -5.30 8.44
C LEU A 68 -8.70 -3.93 9.15
N LEU A 69 -8.35 -2.83 8.46
CA LEU A 69 -8.59 -1.47 8.97
C LEU A 69 -10.08 -1.14 9.10
N LEU A 70 -10.99 -1.90 8.47
CA LEU A 70 -12.43 -1.72 8.58
C LEU A 70 -13.05 -2.50 9.75
N LEU A 71 -12.43 -3.60 10.18
CA LEU A 71 -12.92 -4.49 11.25
C LEU A 71 -12.76 -3.91 12.67
N ARG A 72 -12.50 -2.61 12.78
CA ARG A 72 -12.20 -1.98 14.07
C ARG A 72 -13.46 -1.91 14.94
N PRO A 73 -13.40 -2.33 16.21
CA PRO A 73 -14.50 -2.14 17.14
C PRO A 73 -14.78 -0.63 17.32
N TYR A 74 -16.07 -0.26 17.27
CA TYR A 74 -16.56 1.12 17.38
C TYR A 74 -16.30 1.76 18.76
N ALA A 75 -15.72 1.05 19.73
CA ALA A 75 -15.53 1.51 21.10
C ALA A 75 -14.04 1.60 21.46
N ALA A 76 -13.53 2.83 21.68
CA ALA A 76 -12.34 3.05 22.50
C ALA A 76 -12.44 4.43 23.18
N ALA A 77 -12.35 4.40 24.52
CA ALA A 77 -12.38 5.53 25.42
C ALA A 77 -11.20 6.50 25.19
N GLY A 78 -11.37 7.76 25.58
CA GLY A 78 -10.63 8.94 25.08
C GLY A 78 -9.10 8.91 25.07
N GLY A 79 -8.42 8.06 25.86
CA GLY A 79 -6.95 7.96 25.90
C GLY A 79 -6.34 7.09 24.78
N GLU A 80 -7.09 6.13 24.23
CA GLU A 80 -6.59 5.17 23.24
C GLU A 80 -6.51 5.75 21.80
N ARG A 81 -7.03 6.96 21.57
CA ARG A 81 -7.19 7.54 20.23
C ARG A 81 -5.86 7.83 19.54
N ARG A 82 -4.86 8.35 20.26
CA ARG A 82 -3.55 8.70 19.68
C ARG A 82 -2.77 7.43 19.29
N ARG A 83 -2.77 6.42 20.16
CA ARG A 83 -2.19 5.09 19.87
C ARG A 83 -2.88 4.41 18.69
N ARG A 84 -4.20 4.56 18.56
CA ARG A 84 -4.96 4.04 17.42
C ARG A 84 -4.53 4.69 16.10
N HIS A 85 -4.44 6.02 16.04
CA HIS A 85 -4.03 6.69 14.79
C HIS A 85 -2.59 6.36 14.40
N ALA A 86 -1.69 6.17 15.39
CA ALA A 86 -0.34 5.66 15.13
C ALA A 86 -0.36 4.22 14.59
N PHE A 87 -1.20 3.34 15.16
CA PHE A 87 -1.40 1.98 14.65
C PHE A 87 -1.95 1.98 13.23
N ASP A 88 -2.90 2.86 12.91
CA ASP A 88 -3.48 2.97 11.56
C ASP A 88 -2.42 3.36 10.52
N ALA A 89 -1.58 4.35 10.85
CA ALA A 89 -0.48 4.78 10.00
C ALA A 89 0.56 3.66 9.83
N GLY A 90 0.95 3.00 10.93
CA GLY A 90 1.89 1.88 10.91
C GLY A 90 1.36 0.68 10.12
N TRP A 91 0.07 0.36 10.25
CA TRP A 91 -0.55 -0.74 9.51
C TRP A 91 -0.66 -0.42 8.01
N ALA A 92 -1.00 0.81 7.64
CA ALA A 92 -1.00 1.24 6.24
C ALA A 92 0.40 1.14 5.63
N LEU A 93 1.43 1.57 6.37
CA LEU A 93 2.83 1.44 5.96
C LEU A 93 3.26 -0.02 5.81
N LEU A 94 2.88 -0.88 6.74
CA LEU A 94 3.12 -2.33 6.66
C LEU A 94 2.45 -2.92 5.43
N CYS A 95 1.19 -2.57 5.14
CA CYS A 95 0.48 -3.04 3.95
C CYS A 95 1.20 -2.61 2.66
N MET A 96 1.67 -1.36 2.58
CA MET A 96 2.43 -0.87 1.41
C MET A 96 3.74 -1.65 1.23
N ALA A 97 4.50 -1.83 2.31
CA ALA A 97 5.74 -2.59 2.27
C ALA A 97 5.47 -4.06 1.89
N PHE A 98 4.40 -4.66 2.42
CA PHE A 98 4.02 -6.03 2.10
C PHE A 98 3.70 -6.21 0.62
N ILE A 99 2.98 -5.27 -0.01
CA ILE A 99 2.71 -5.32 -1.47
C ILE A 99 4.03 -5.38 -2.25
N VAL A 100 4.96 -4.48 -1.95
CA VAL A 100 6.25 -4.39 -2.67
C VAL A 100 7.13 -5.63 -2.42
N VAL A 101 7.29 -6.04 -1.17
CA VAL A 101 8.14 -7.18 -0.79
C VAL A 101 7.56 -8.48 -1.35
N SER A 102 6.25 -8.70 -1.21
CA SER A 102 5.63 -9.93 -1.71
C SER A 102 5.66 -10.06 -3.23
N ALA A 103 5.54 -8.96 -3.98
CA ALA A 103 5.72 -8.97 -5.44
C ALA A 103 7.16 -9.33 -5.83
N THR A 104 8.14 -8.78 -5.11
CA THR A 104 9.56 -9.08 -5.31
C THR A 104 9.87 -10.55 -5.05
N VAL A 105 9.38 -11.09 -3.92
CA VAL A 105 9.56 -12.52 -3.57
C VAL A 105 8.86 -13.42 -4.59
N ALA A 106 7.72 -13.00 -5.14
CA ALA A 106 7.03 -13.72 -6.21
C ALA A 106 7.73 -13.63 -7.58
N GLY A 107 8.77 -12.79 -7.72
CA GLY A 107 9.48 -12.56 -8.98
C GLY A 107 8.62 -11.95 -10.08
N ARG A 108 7.52 -11.28 -9.72
CA ARG A 108 6.55 -10.71 -10.67
C ARG A 108 6.43 -9.20 -10.46
N GLY A 109 6.28 -8.46 -11.55
CA GLY A 109 6.10 -7.02 -11.51
C GLY A 109 4.74 -6.61 -10.94
N LEU A 110 4.70 -5.42 -10.35
CA LEU A 110 3.49 -4.80 -9.84
C LEU A 110 2.65 -4.22 -11.00
N GLY A 111 1.37 -4.58 -11.09
CA GLY A 111 0.45 -4.10 -12.12
C GLY A 111 -0.21 -2.76 -11.78
N TYR A 112 -1.09 -2.27 -12.67
CA TYR A 112 -1.73 -0.96 -12.53
C TYR A 112 -2.61 -0.83 -11.28
N ALA A 113 -3.25 -1.91 -10.83
CA ALA A 113 -4.07 -1.89 -9.62
C ALA A 113 -3.26 -1.47 -8.37
N THR A 114 -1.96 -1.80 -8.36
CA THR A 114 -1.08 -1.56 -7.22
C THR A 114 -0.78 -0.08 -7.05
N LEU A 115 -0.72 0.70 -8.14
CA LEU A 115 -0.57 2.16 -8.06
C LEU A 115 -1.73 2.79 -7.31
N VAL A 116 -2.96 2.36 -7.61
CA VAL A 116 -4.16 2.87 -6.94
C VAL A 116 -4.21 2.40 -5.49
N GLN A 117 -3.81 1.15 -5.21
CA GLN A 117 -3.74 0.63 -3.84
C GLN A 117 -2.70 1.37 -2.98
N LEU A 118 -1.50 1.61 -3.51
CA LEU A 118 -0.46 2.39 -2.83
C LEU A 118 -0.92 3.84 -2.61
N THR A 119 -1.58 4.45 -3.60
CA THR A 119 -2.16 5.79 -3.45
C THR A 119 -3.23 5.82 -2.36
N ALA A 120 -4.13 4.83 -2.33
CA ALA A 120 -5.17 4.72 -1.31
C ALA A 120 -4.56 4.52 0.10
N LEU A 121 -3.55 3.67 0.23
CA LEU A 121 -2.84 3.45 1.49
C LEU A 121 -2.05 4.69 1.94
N GLY A 122 -1.42 5.40 1.00
CA GLY A 122 -0.78 6.70 1.25
C GLY A 122 -1.78 7.72 1.78
N ALA A 123 -2.96 7.82 1.17
CA ALA A 123 -4.03 8.70 1.63
C ALA A 123 -4.57 8.32 3.03
N ILE A 124 -4.71 7.02 3.32
CA ILE A 124 -5.07 6.53 4.65
C ILE A 124 -3.99 6.89 5.67
N MET A 125 -2.70 6.74 5.32
CA MET A 125 -1.57 7.10 6.17
C MET A 125 -1.54 8.61 6.45
N THR A 126 -1.73 9.45 5.43
CA THR A 126 -1.85 10.91 5.61
C THR A 126 -3.03 11.26 6.53
N LEU A 127 -4.19 10.62 6.34
CA LEU A 127 -5.34 10.85 7.21
C LEU A 127 -5.07 10.41 8.67
N ALA A 128 -4.36 9.31 8.87
CA ALA A 128 -4.00 8.84 10.19
C ALA A 128 -2.99 9.78 10.89
N LEU A 129 -1.96 10.23 10.17
CA LEU A 129 -0.94 11.15 10.69
C LEU A 129 -1.50 12.54 10.98
N THR A 130 -2.43 13.03 10.16
CA THR A 130 -3.11 14.32 10.41
C THR A 130 -4.00 14.24 11.66
N ARG A 131 -4.68 13.11 11.90
CA ARG A 131 -5.43 12.86 13.15
C ARG A 131 -4.53 12.68 14.38
N LEU A 132 -3.23 12.42 14.19
CA LEU A 132 -2.23 12.38 15.25
C LEU A 132 -1.69 13.77 15.63
N GLU A 133 -2.14 14.82 14.92
CA GLU A 133 -1.61 16.19 14.99
C GLU A 133 -0.10 16.26 14.71
N TRP A 134 0.41 15.31 13.92
CA TRP A 134 1.80 15.31 13.48
C TRP A 134 2.03 16.50 12.53
N LEU A 135 3.20 17.16 12.59
CA LEU A 135 3.45 18.42 11.87
C LEU A 135 2.31 19.46 12.00
N GLY A 136 1.69 19.57 13.18
CA GLY A 136 0.59 20.51 13.41
C GLY A 136 -0.72 20.14 12.70
N GLY A 137 -0.82 18.93 12.15
CA GLY A 137 -2.03 18.42 11.49
C GLY A 137 -2.24 18.90 10.05
N ASP A 138 -1.24 19.55 9.44
CA ASP A 138 -1.33 20.02 8.05
C ASP A 138 -1.38 18.84 7.06
N ARG A 139 -2.53 18.67 6.41
CA ARG A 139 -2.80 17.57 5.48
C ARG A 139 -1.97 17.67 4.20
N PHE A 140 -1.69 18.88 3.74
CA PHE A 140 -0.93 19.09 2.51
C PHE A 140 0.53 18.74 2.74
N VAL A 141 1.13 19.27 3.82
CA VAL A 141 2.53 19.02 4.16
C VAL A 141 2.76 17.54 4.47
N ILE A 142 1.89 16.91 5.27
CA ILE A 142 2.00 15.47 5.56
C ILE A 142 1.83 14.65 4.27
N GLY A 143 0.85 14.98 3.42
CA GLY A 143 0.63 14.27 2.16
C GLY A 143 1.84 14.35 1.22
N ALA A 144 2.42 15.54 1.08
CA ALA A 144 3.63 15.75 0.30
C ALA A 144 4.82 14.96 0.87
N LEU A 145 5.04 15.03 2.18
CA LEU A 145 6.12 14.29 2.86
C LEU A 145 5.98 12.78 2.66
N VAL A 146 4.78 12.23 2.88
CA VAL A 146 4.48 10.81 2.68
C VAL A 146 4.79 10.40 1.25
N THR A 147 4.39 11.20 0.27
CA THR A 147 4.62 10.92 -1.16
C THR A 147 6.09 10.95 -1.50
N ILE A 148 6.83 11.97 -1.04
CA ILE A 148 8.27 12.11 -1.29
C ILE A 148 9.04 10.93 -0.70
N VAL A 149 8.75 10.56 0.56
CA VAL A 149 9.40 9.42 1.22
C VAL A 149 9.09 8.12 0.48
N ALA A 150 7.84 7.92 0.05
CA ALA A 150 7.46 6.74 -0.74
C ALA A 150 8.20 6.68 -2.10
N LEU A 151 8.31 7.81 -2.82
CA LEU A 151 9.04 7.87 -4.09
C LEU A 151 10.52 7.57 -3.91
N ILE A 152 11.17 8.16 -2.88
CA ILE A 152 12.57 7.86 -2.58
C ILE A 152 12.73 6.38 -2.23
N GLY A 153 11.84 5.82 -1.41
CA GLY A 153 11.85 4.40 -1.06
C GLY A 153 11.76 3.47 -2.27
N VAL A 154 10.76 3.69 -3.13
CA VAL A 154 10.43 2.81 -4.26
C VAL A 154 11.34 3.01 -5.47
N PHE A 155 11.76 4.23 -5.77
CA PHE A 155 12.52 4.53 -7.00
C PHE A 155 14.01 4.73 -6.79
N ILE A 156 14.46 5.02 -5.57
CA ILE A 156 15.89 5.24 -5.29
C ILE A 156 16.42 4.11 -4.44
N VAL A 157 15.89 3.94 -3.23
CA VAL A 157 16.42 2.98 -2.26
C VAL A 157 16.24 1.54 -2.75
N TRP A 158 15.05 1.21 -3.27
CA TRP A 158 14.73 -0.14 -3.71
C TRP A 158 15.58 -0.62 -4.90
N PRO A 159 15.67 0.08 -6.04
CA PRO A 159 16.55 -0.32 -7.13
C PRO A 159 18.02 -0.36 -6.71
N SER A 160 18.45 0.56 -5.85
CA SER A 160 19.82 0.56 -5.32
C SER A 160 20.13 -0.74 -4.59
N ILE A 161 19.27 -1.16 -3.64
CA ILE A 161 19.44 -2.43 -2.91
C ILE A 161 19.41 -3.62 -3.87
N ALA A 162 18.49 -3.64 -4.84
CA ALA A 162 18.36 -4.71 -5.81
C ALA A 162 19.63 -4.88 -6.68
N ILE A 163 20.32 -3.78 -6.99
CA ILE A 163 21.61 -3.82 -7.71
C ILE A 163 22.74 -4.30 -6.78
N PHE A 164 22.72 -3.96 -5.50
CA PHE A 164 23.76 -4.38 -4.55
C PHE A 164 23.66 -5.85 -4.14
N ILE A 165 22.47 -6.45 -4.07
CA ILE A 165 22.31 -7.87 -3.69
C ILE A 165 23.19 -8.80 -4.56
N PRO A 166 23.12 -8.81 -5.90
CA PRO A 166 23.96 -9.67 -6.74
C PRO A 166 25.45 -9.32 -6.65
N MET A 167 25.82 -8.13 -6.18
CA MET A 167 27.22 -7.78 -5.91
C MET A 167 27.79 -8.51 -4.69
N PHE A 168 26.93 -8.90 -3.73
CA PHE A 168 27.32 -9.59 -2.50
C PHE A 168 26.97 -11.08 -2.49
N THR A 169 26.13 -11.56 -3.42
CA THR A 169 25.72 -12.97 -3.52
C THR A 169 26.07 -13.56 -4.88
N ASP A 170 26.77 -14.70 -4.89
CA ASP A 170 27.07 -15.48 -6.10
C ASP A 170 25.82 -16.22 -6.63
N GLN A 171 25.89 -16.82 -7.82
CA GLN A 171 24.80 -17.57 -8.49
C GLN A 171 24.25 -18.75 -7.66
N THR A 172 25.02 -19.18 -6.66
CA THR A 172 24.67 -20.24 -5.69
C THR A 172 24.05 -19.69 -4.39
N GLY A 173 23.93 -18.37 -4.24
CA GLY A 173 23.51 -17.70 -3.00
C GLY A 173 24.60 -17.58 -1.94
N ALA A 174 25.82 -18.02 -2.22
CA ALA A 174 26.97 -17.84 -1.34
C ALA A 174 27.46 -16.39 -1.30
N PHE A 175 27.97 -15.92 -0.16
CA PHE A 175 28.55 -14.58 -0.05
C PHE A 175 29.80 -14.46 -0.93
N ALA A 176 29.71 -13.65 -1.99
CA ALA A 176 30.75 -13.49 -3.01
C ALA A 176 32.14 -13.09 -2.44
N PRO A 177 32.26 -12.24 -1.39
CA PRO A 177 33.56 -11.91 -0.81
C PRO A 177 34.28 -13.08 -0.12
N LEU A 178 33.57 -14.12 0.30
CA LEU A 178 34.17 -15.31 0.94
C LEU A 178 34.74 -16.30 -0.09
N ALA A 179 34.39 -16.16 -1.37
CA ALA A 179 34.95 -17.00 -2.44
C ALA A 179 36.47 -16.84 -2.57
N PHE A 180 37.02 -15.66 -2.21
CA PHE A 180 38.45 -15.39 -2.17
C PHE A 180 39.17 -15.98 -0.95
N MET A 181 38.45 -16.43 0.09
CA MET A 181 39.03 -17.03 1.29
C MET A 181 39.09 -18.57 1.24
N ASN A 182 38.50 -19.18 0.21
CA ASN A 182 38.54 -20.63 -0.04
C ASN A 182 39.66 -21.02 -1.03
N VAL A 183 40.64 -20.12 -1.27
CA VAL A 183 41.89 -20.41 -1.99
C VAL A 183 42.99 -20.80 -1.01
#